data_AF-A0A6P0SYH2-F1
#
_entry.id   AF-A0A6P0SYH2-F1
#
_cell.length_a   1.000
_cell.length_b   1.000
_cell.length_c   1.000
_cell.angle_alpha   90.00
_cell.angle_beta   90.00
_cell.angle_gamma   90.00
#
_symmetry.space_group_name_H-M   'P 1'
#
loop_
_entity.id
_entity.type
_entity.pdbx_description
1 polymer ?
#
loop_
_entity_poly.entity_id
_entity_poly.type
_entity_poly.pdbx_seq_one_letter_code
_entity_poly.pdbx_strand_id
1 'polypeptide(L)' 'PSSKTCHKCRHKQNMPLKERVYICGGCGNVEDRDLNAAINIEHWEARVM' A
#
# COMPACT_ATOMS: atom_id res chain seq x y z
N PRO A 1 8.37 3.27 2.56
CA PRO A 1 7.67 3.59 1.30
C PRO A 1 6.17 3.24 1.40
N SER A 2 5.29 4.14 0.97
CA SER A 2 3.83 3.96 0.98
C SER A 2 3.42 2.73 0.17
N SER A 3 4.03 2.53 -1.00
CA SER A 3 3.82 1.38 -1.90
C SER A 3 4.11 0.00 -1.30
N LYS A 4 4.83 -0.08 -0.17
CA LYS A 4 5.18 -1.33 0.52
C LYS A 4 4.21 -1.69 1.66
N THR A 5 3.35 -0.77 2.07
CA THR A 5 2.42 -0.96 3.19
C THR A 5 1.03 -1.22 2.64
N CYS A 6 0.31 -2.20 3.17
CA CYS A 6 -1.07 -2.42 2.78
C CYS A 6 -1.94 -1.33 3.39
N HIS A 7 -2.68 -0.60 2.56
CA HIS A 7 -3.59 0.44 3.06
C HIS A 7 -4.71 -0.14 3.94
N LYS A 8 -5.09 -1.42 3.71
CA LYS A 8 -6.20 -2.10 4.39
C LYS A 8 -5.83 -2.70 5.74
N CYS A 9 -4.71 -3.41 5.84
CA CYS A 9 -4.32 -4.14 7.05
C CYS A 9 -2.97 -3.72 7.65
N ARG A 10 -2.29 -2.72 7.07
CA ARG A 10 -0.98 -2.20 7.52
C ARG A 10 0.18 -3.20 7.47
N HIS A 11 -0.02 -4.40 6.91
CA HIS A 11 1.06 -5.34 6.63
C HIS A 11 2.10 -4.70 5.69
N LYS A 12 3.38 -4.86 6.01
CA LYS A 12 4.49 -4.39 5.19
C LYS A 12 5.15 -5.56 4.49
N GLN A 13 5.39 -5.40 3.20
CA GLN A 13 6.03 -6.42 2.39
C GLN A 13 6.97 -5.80 1.35
N ASN A 14 7.88 -6.62 0.81
CA ASN A 14 8.71 -6.19 -0.31
C ASN A 14 7.84 -6.03 -1.56
N MET A 15 8.10 -4.94 -2.29
CA MET A 15 7.38 -4.58 -3.51
C MET A 15 8.38 -4.01 -4.53
N PRO A 16 8.91 -4.82 -5.45
CA PRO A 16 9.79 -4.37 -6.53
C PRO A 16 9.08 -3.35 -7.45
N LEU A 17 9.83 -2.38 -7.99
CA LEU A 17 9.28 -1.35 -8.88
C LEU A 17 8.67 -1.89 -10.19
N LYS A 18 9.11 -3.08 -10.63
CA LYS A 18 8.57 -3.76 -11.81
C LYS A 18 7.17 -4.34 -11.59
N GLU A 19 6.79 -4.57 -10.33
CA GLU A 19 5.48 -5.15 -10.01
C GLU A 19 4.44 -4.04 -9.93
N ARG A 20 3.44 -4.11 -10.81
CA ARG A 20 2.37 -3.11 -10.92
C ARG A 20 1.16 -3.46 -10.05
N VAL A 21 0.98 -4.73 -9.73
CA VAL A 21 -0.14 -5.24 -8.92
C VAL A 21 0.35 -5.55 -7.52
N TYR A 22 -0.23 -4.89 -6.52
CA TYR A 22 0.01 -5.14 -5.11
C TYR A 22 -0.90 -6.28 -4.63
N ILE A 23 -0.30 -7.39 -4.17
CA ILE A 23 -1.02 -8.51 -3.54
C ILE A 23 -0.57 -8.60 -2.09
N CYS A 24 -1.45 -8.31 -1.14
CA CYS A 24 -1.11 -8.30 0.27
C CYS A 24 -0.94 -9.73 0.83
N GLY A 25 0.25 -10.07 1.32
CA GLY A 25 0.49 -11.32 2.04
C GLY A 25 -0.19 -11.44 3.40
N GLY A 26 -0.68 -10.33 3.96
CA GLY A 26 -1.34 -10.31 5.28
C GLY A 26 -2.86 -10.43 5.24
N CYS A 27 -3.53 -9.89 4.21
CA CYS A 27 -4.99 -9.90 4.12
C CYS A 27 -5.55 -10.29 2.75
N GLY A 28 -4.70 -10.60 1.77
CA GLY A 28 -5.12 -10.99 0.43
C GLY A 28 -5.65 -9.84 -0.44
N ASN A 29 -5.57 -8.57 -0.02
CA ASN A 29 -5.99 -7.44 -0.86
C ASN A 29 -5.19 -7.42 -2.17
N VAL A 30 -5.88 -7.28 -3.30
CA VAL A 30 -5.29 -7.19 -4.64
C VAL A 30 -5.69 -5.88 -5.27
N GLU A 31 -4.71 -5.06 -5.65
CA GLU A 31 -4.96 -3.71 -6.19
C GLU A 31 -3.79 -3.22 -7.05
N ASP A 32 -3.96 -2.12 -7.77
CA ASP A 32 -2.83 -1.41 -8.37
C ASP A 32 -1.90 -0.87 -7.27
N ARG A 33 -0.59 -1.02 -7.46
CA ARG A 33 0.44 -0.58 -6.51
C ARG A 33 0.40 0.92 -6.26
N ASP A 34 0.20 1.70 -7.31
CA ASP A 34 0.20 3.16 -7.23
C ASP A 34 -1.07 3.63 -6.52
N LEU A 35 -2.21 2.96 -6.72
CA LEU A 35 -3.44 3.17 -5.93
C LEU A 35 -3.24 2.84 -4.44
N ASN A 36 -2.67 1.67 -4.11
CA ASN A 36 -2.34 1.34 -2.72
C ASN A 36 -1.39 2.37 -2.09
N ALA A 37 -0.41 2.87 -2.85
CA ALA A 37 0.50 3.91 -2.37
C ALA A 37 -0.21 5.25 -2.12
N ALA A 38 -1.09 5.68 -3.02
CA ALA A 38 -1.85 6.93 -2.92
C ALA A 38 -2.74 6.95 -1.67
N ILE A 39 -3.51 5.89 -1.43
CA ILE A 39 -4.38 5.78 -0.23
C ILE A 39 -3.54 5.85 1.06
N ASN A 40 -2.37 5.20 1.08
CA ASN A 40 -1.49 5.29 2.24
C ASN A 40 -0.95 6.71 2.49
N ILE A 41 -0.74 7.51 1.43
CA ILE A 41 -0.31 8.91 1.55
C ILE A 41 -1.48 9.76 2.06
N GLU A 42 -2.67 9.61 1.49
CA GLU A 42 -3.90 10.27 1.96
C GLU A 42 -4.16 10.00 3.45
N HIS A 43 -4.08 8.73 3.89
CA HIS A 43 -4.22 8.36 5.30
C HIS A 43 -3.13 8.95 6.21
N TRP A 44 -1.94 9.24 5.67
CA TRP A 44 -0.89 9.91 6.43
C TRP A 44 -1.22 11.38 6.60
N GLU A 45 -1.60 12.08 5.53
CA GLU A 45 -2.00 13.49 5.55
C GLU A 45 -3.17 13.75 6.50
N ALA A 46 -4.20 12.89 6.46
CA ALA A 46 -5.35 12.97 7.36
C ALA A 46 -5.01 12.79 8.85
N ARG A 47 -3.80 12.33 9.19
CA ARG A 47 -3.35 12.08 10.56
C ARG A 47 -2.45 13.18 11.11
N VAL A 48 -2.00 14.11 10.27
CA VAL A 48 -1.13 15.25 10.64
C VAL A 48 -1.88 16.58 10.71
N MET A 49 -3.16 16.60 10.35
CA MET A 49 -4.12 17.68 10.65
C MET A 49 -4.89 17.37 11.93
#